data_AF-A0A662FZU3-F1
#
_entry.id   AF-A0A662FZU3-F1
#
_cell.length_a   1.000
_cell.length_b   1.000
_cell.length_c   1.000
_cell.angle_alpha   90.00
_cell.angle_beta   90.00
_cell.angle_gamma   90.00
#
_symmetry.space_group_name_H-M   'P 1'
#
loop_
_entity.id
_entity.type
_entity.pdbx_description
1 polymer ?
#
loop_
_entity_poly.entity_id
_entity_poly.type
_entity_poly.pdbx_seq_one_letter_code
_entity_poly.pdbx_strand_id
1 'polypeptide(L)'
;MSFGTKSIKEIPYNEIVEEARKLANQLGTDFSKTALRRFHWIASTSMKEKDLQRLNWALNNARVQLAYFVGRRGGRGERQLFNYLDAQLREVINSIEKNDISSIKIQLRKIKLFLDALVAFTSLKRGG
;
A
#
# COMPACT_ATOMS: atom_id res chain seq x y z
N MET A 1 4.28 14.97 12.71
CA MET A 1 4.90 13.73 12.23
C MET A 1 4.45 13.50 10.80
N SER A 2 5.36 13.45 9.82
CA SER A 2 5.02 13.07 8.44
C SER A 2 4.68 11.60 8.38
N PHE A 3 3.50 11.26 7.87
CA PHE A 3 3.14 9.89 7.56
C PHE A 3 3.98 9.36 6.40
N GLY A 4 4.35 8.08 6.45
CA GLY A 4 4.95 7.38 5.31
C GLY A 4 6.45 7.57 5.10
N THR A 5 7.20 7.99 6.13
CA THR A 5 8.67 8.11 6.06
C THR A 5 9.42 6.85 6.48
N LYS A 6 8.79 5.96 7.27
CA LYS A 6 9.39 4.70 7.70
C LYS A 6 9.07 3.57 6.72
N SER A 7 10.06 2.72 6.46
CA SER A 7 9.86 1.46 5.74
C SER A 7 8.89 0.57 6.52
N ILE A 8 7.95 -0.05 5.82
CA ILE A 8 7.00 -0.99 6.41
C ILE A 8 7.70 -2.25 6.95
N LYS A 9 8.91 -2.54 6.44
CA LYS A 9 9.75 -3.62 6.97
C LYS A 9 10.10 -3.36 8.44
N GLU A 10 10.35 -2.11 8.81
CA GLU A 10 10.80 -1.69 10.14
C GLU A 10 9.66 -1.53 11.15
N ILE A 11 8.43 -1.33 10.68
CA ILE A 11 7.27 -1.12 11.56
C ILE A 11 6.86 -2.46 12.21
N PRO A 12 6.79 -2.57 13.54
CA PRO A 12 6.28 -3.76 14.23
C PRO A 12 4.87 -4.14 13.78
N TYR A 13 4.55 -5.44 13.71
CA TYR A 13 3.24 -5.91 13.21
C TYR A 13 2.05 -5.33 13.98
N ASN A 14 2.17 -5.18 15.30
CA ASN A 14 1.17 -4.59 16.19
C ASN A 14 0.96 -3.09 15.94
N GLU A 15 1.89 -2.40 15.28
CA GLU A 15 1.81 -0.97 14.99
C GLU A 15 1.27 -0.68 13.58
N ILE A 16 1.29 -1.66 12.66
CA ILE A 16 0.82 -1.48 11.27
C ILE A 16 -0.62 -0.98 11.19
N VAL A 17 -1.50 -1.53 12.03
CA VAL A 17 -2.93 -1.15 12.07
C VAL A 17 -3.09 0.29 12.54
N GLU A 18 -2.29 0.73 13.51
CA GLU A 18 -2.35 2.09 14.02
C GLU A 18 -1.80 3.09 13.00
N GLU A 19 -0.76 2.74 12.24
CA GLU A 19 -0.28 3.55 11.12
C GLU A 19 -1.35 3.69 10.02
N ALA A 20 -2.07 2.61 9.70
CA ALA A 20 -3.19 2.67 8.77
C ALA A 20 -4.33 3.57 9.30
N ARG A 21 -4.61 3.53 10.61
CA ARG A 21 -5.59 4.41 11.26
C ARG A 21 -5.18 5.89 11.16
N LYS A 22 -3.91 6.21 11.45
CA LYS A 22 -3.38 7.58 11.33
C LYS A 22 -3.53 8.10 9.90
N LEU A 23 -3.18 7.30 8.89
CA LEU A 23 -3.38 7.69 7.50
C LEU A 23 -4.87 7.87 7.17
N ALA A 24 -5.73 6.92 7.56
CA ALA A 24 -7.18 7.06 7.35
C ALA A 24 -7.72 8.37 7.94
N ASN A 25 -7.20 8.77 9.11
CA ASN A 25 -7.56 10.03 9.75
C ASN A 25 -7.08 11.25 8.96
N GLN A 26 -5.87 11.21 8.41
CA GLN A 26 -5.27 12.30 7.63
C GLN A 26 -5.89 12.44 6.23
N LEU A 27 -6.20 11.32 5.58
CA LEU A 27 -6.88 11.29 4.28
C LEU A 27 -8.30 11.90 4.37
N GLY A 28 -8.89 11.91 5.58
CA GLY A 28 -10.13 12.62 5.88
C GLY A 28 -11.33 12.12 5.07
N THR A 29 -12.34 12.96 4.95
CA THR A 29 -13.52 12.70 4.12
C THR A 29 -13.25 12.89 2.63
N ASP A 30 -12.16 13.53 2.24
CA ASP A 30 -11.94 13.94 0.85
C ASP A 30 -11.33 12.83 -0.01
N PHE A 31 -10.83 11.76 0.62
CA PHE A 31 -10.30 10.61 -0.09
C PHE A 31 -11.41 9.73 -0.67
N SER A 32 -11.33 9.45 -1.96
CA SER A 32 -12.36 8.66 -2.63
C SER A 32 -12.33 7.19 -2.20
N LYS A 33 -13.46 6.66 -1.68
CA LYS A 33 -13.61 5.22 -1.40
C LYS A 33 -13.32 4.37 -2.64
N THR A 34 -13.70 4.86 -3.82
CA THR A 34 -13.44 4.20 -5.09
C THR A 34 -11.94 4.17 -5.40
N ALA A 35 -11.23 5.25 -5.10
CA ALA A 35 -9.77 5.26 -5.17
C ALA A 35 -9.19 4.22 -4.21
N LEU A 36 -9.59 4.21 -2.94
CA LEU A 36 -9.04 3.28 -1.97
C LEU A 36 -9.21 1.81 -2.37
N ARG A 37 -10.42 1.46 -2.81
CA ARG A 37 -10.71 0.11 -3.31
C ARG A 37 -9.86 -0.25 -4.52
N ARG A 38 -9.61 0.72 -5.42
CA ARG A 38 -8.75 0.50 -6.59
C ARG A 38 -7.29 0.28 -6.17
N PHE A 39 -6.78 1.08 -5.24
CA PHE A 39 -5.44 0.91 -4.67
C PHE A 39 -5.28 -0.47 -4.02
N HIS A 40 -6.23 -0.82 -3.14
CA HIS A 40 -6.27 -2.12 -2.47
C HIS A 40 -6.31 -3.27 -3.46
N TRP A 41 -7.19 -3.20 -4.47
CA TRP A 41 -7.34 -4.25 -5.47
C TRP A 41 -6.09 -4.44 -6.32
N ILE A 42 -5.48 -3.36 -6.83
CA ILE A 42 -4.27 -3.42 -7.64
C ILE A 42 -3.14 -4.05 -6.84
N ALA A 43 -2.85 -3.53 -5.64
CA ALA A 43 -1.77 -4.03 -4.82
C ALA A 43 -2.03 -5.48 -4.37
N SER A 44 -3.21 -5.77 -3.81
CA SER A 44 -3.52 -7.11 -3.28
C SER A 44 -3.54 -8.19 -4.33
N THR A 45 -3.92 -7.87 -5.58
CA THR A 45 -3.92 -8.84 -6.67
C THR A 45 -2.50 -9.17 -7.10
N SER A 46 -1.65 -8.16 -7.29
CA SER A 46 -0.25 -8.37 -7.67
C SER A 46 0.56 -9.13 -6.62
N MET A 47 0.22 -8.98 -5.33
CA MET A 47 0.91 -9.67 -4.23
C MET A 47 0.55 -11.17 -4.09
N LYS A 48 -0.37 -11.71 -4.90
CA LYS A 48 -0.75 -13.14 -4.86
C LYS A 48 0.19 -14.04 -5.65
N GLU A 49 1.04 -13.48 -6.50
CA GLU A 49 1.98 -14.25 -7.32
C GLU A 49 3.00 -15.00 -6.45
N LYS A 50 3.14 -16.31 -6.71
CA LYS A 50 4.04 -17.19 -5.95
C LYS A 50 5.42 -17.31 -6.57
N ASP A 51 5.49 -17.14 -7.88
CA ASP A 51 6.75 -17.14 -8.63
C ASP A 51 7.41 -15.76 -8.52
N LEU A 52 8.71 -15.72 -8.22
CA LEU A 52 9.43 -14.46 -7.95
C LEU A 52 9.54 -13.56 -9.20
N GLN A 53 9.72 -14.14 -10.39
CA GLN A 53 9.80 -13.35 -11.62
C GLN A 53 8.43 -12.74 -11.96
N ARG A 54 7.37 -13.54 -11.86
CA ARG A 54 5.99 -13.07 -12.06
C ARG A 54 5.58 -12.06 -11.01
N LEU A 55 5.98 -12.26 -9.75
CA LEU A 55 5.75 -11.30 -8.68
C LEU A 55 6.44 -9.97 -8.98
N ASN A 56 7.71 -9.97 -9.38
CA ASN A 56 8.43 -8.75 -9.75
C ASN A 56 7.70 -7.98 -10.86
N TRP A 57 7.32 -8.68 -11.94
CA TRP A 57 6.54 -8.10 -13.02
C TRP A 57 5.19 -7.54 -12.54
N ALA A 58 4.45 -8.30 -11.72
CA ALA A 58 3.15 -7.91 -11.21
C ALA A 58 3.23 -6.68 -10.28
N LEU A 59 4.27 -6.57 -9.46
CA LEU A 59 4.51 -5.41 -8.60
C LEU A 59 4.89 -4.17 -9.41
N ASN A 60 5.74 -4.30 -10.43
CA ASN A 60 6.06 -3.19 -11.34
C ASN A 60 4.82 -2.72 -12.11
N ASN A 61 4.01 -3.65 -12.61
CA ASN A 61 2.74 -3.31 -13.26
C ASN A 61 1.77 -2.61 -12.29
N ALA A 62 1.67 -3.07 -11.04
CA ALA A 62 0.87 -2.39 -10.01
C ALA A 62 1.32 -0.94 -9.81
N ARG A 63 2.63 -0.69 -9.69
CA ARG A 63 3.17 0.67 -9.54
C ARG A 63 2.77 1.59 -10.71
N VAL A 64 2.87 1.10 -11.94
CA VAL A 64 2.45 1.84 -13.15
C VAL A 64 0.94 2.13 -13.13
N GLN A 65 0.11 1.13 -12.81
CA GLN A 65 -1.35 1.31 -12.75
C GLN A 65 -1.76 2.32 -11.67
N LEU A 66 -1.10 2.29 -10.51
CA LEU A 66 -1.34 3.26 -9.43
C LEU A 66 -0.90 4.67 -9.85
N ALA A 67 0.28 4.81 -10.46
CA ALA A 67 0.77 6.09 -10.96
C ALA A 67 -0.19 6.70 -12.00
N TYR A 68 -0.66 5.88 -12.95
CA TYR A 68 -1.63 6.29 -13.96
C TYR A 68 -2.96 6.73 -13.32
N PHE A 69 -3.45 5.95 -12.35
CA PHE A 69 -4.68 6.26 -11.62
C PHE A 69 -4.59 7.63 -10.93
N VAL A 70 -3.48 7.88 -10.24
CA VAL A 70 -3.23 9.15 -9.54
C VAL A 70 -3.08 10.30 -10.51
N GLY A 71 -2.36 10.11 -11.63
CA GLY A 71 -2.19 11.14 -12.65
C GLY A 71 -3.51 11.57 -13.29
N ARG A 72 -4.44 10.62 -13.50
CA ARG A 72 -5.72 10.88 -14.16
C ARG A 72 -6.82 11.38 -13.22
N ARG A 73 -6.82 10.93 -11.96
CA ARG A 73 -7.97 11.13 -11.04
C ARG A 73 -7.56 11.44 -9.59
N GLY A 74 -6.28 11.58 -9.28
CA GLY A 74 -5.77 11.68 -7.91
C GLY A 74 -5.68 13.10 -7.37
N GLY A 75 -6.34 13.33 -6.24
CA GLY A 75 -6.15 14.51 -5.41
C GLY A 75 -4.91 14.38 -4.50
N ARG A 76 -4.79 15.30 -3.54
CA ARG A 76 -3.66 15.32 -2.59
C ARG A 76 -3.55 14.01 -1.80
N GLY A 77 -4.67 13.46 -1.34
CA GLY A 77 -4.69 12.21 -0.58
C GLY A 77 -4.26 11.01 -1.40
N GLU A 78 -4.76 10.85 -2.63
CA GLU A 78 -4.38 9.75 -3.54
C GLU A 78 -2.89 9.78 -3.87
N ARG A 79 -2.31 10.98 -4.06
CA ARG A 79 -0.88 11.15 -4.24
C ARG A 79 -0.08 10.74 -3.01
N GLN A 80 -0.53 11.09 -1.81
CA GLN A 80 0.13 10.69 -0.57
C GLN A 80 0.13 9.17 -0.38
N LEU A 81 -1.03 8.53 -0.57
CA LEU A 81 -1.14 7.08 -0.49
C LEU A 81 -0.25 6.40 -1.54
N PHE A 82 -0.24 6.92 -2.77
CA PHE A 82 0.63 6.40 -3.83
C PHE A 82 2.11 6.53 -3.50
N ASN A 83 2.58 7.70 -3.07
CA ASN A 83 3.99 7.89 -2.75
C ASN A 83 4.45 6.92 -1.67
N TYR A 84 3.61 6.71 -0.63
CA TYR A 84 3.88 5.73 0.40
C TYR A 84 3.95 4.31 -0.17
N LEU A 85 2.92 3.86 -0.89
CA LEU A 85 2.86 2.50 -1.43
C LEU A 85 3.93 2.24 -2.48
N ASP A 86 4.24 3.20 -3.36
CA ASP A 86 5.28 3.06 -4.38
C ASP A 86 6.64 2.82 -3.72
N ALA A 87 6.96 3.54 -2.64
CA ALA A 87 8.18 3.31 -1.87
C ALA A 87 8.23 1.89 -1.30
N GLN A 88 7.13 1.43 -0.68
CA GLN A 88 7.07 0.07 -0.11
C GLN A 88 7.18 -1.01 -1.19
N LEU A 89 6.52 -0.83 -2.34
CA LEU A 89 6.58 -1.79 -3.45
C LEU A 89 7.98 -1.85 -4.07
N ARG A 90 8.71 -0.73 -4.17
CA ARG A 90 10.12 -0.72 -4.59
C ARG A 90 11.00 -1.53 -3.66
N GLU A 91 10.81 -1.42 -2.35
CA GLU A 91 11.59 -2.20 -1.38
C GLU A 91 11.36 -3.71 -1.53
N VAL A 92 10.11 -4.12 -1.81
CA VAL A 92 9.79 -5.51 -2.11
C VAL A 92 10.49 -5.95 -3.40
N ILE A 93 10.43 -5.16 -4.47
CA ILE A 93 11.11 -5.45 -5.74
C ILE A 93 12.62 -5.60 -5.54
N ASN A 94 13.26 -4.68 -4.81
CA ASN A 94 14.68 -4.77 -4.48
C ASN A 94 15.00 -6.04 -3.67
N SER A 95 14.08 -6.48 -2.80
CA SER A 95 14.24 -7.73 -2.04
C SER A 95 14.11 -8.96 -2.94
N ILE A 96 13.28 -8.90 -3.99
CA ILE A 96 13.19 -9.95 -5.03
C ILE A 96 14.50 -10.06 -5.80
N GLU A 97 15.07 -8.93 -6.25
CA GLU A 97 16.35 -8.91 -6.98
C GLU A 97 17.51 -9.49 -6.15
N LYS A 98 17.46 -9.31 -4.83
CA LYS A 98 18.42 -9.87 -3.87
C LYS A 98 18.10 -11.31 -3.45
N ASN A 99 17.03 -11.91 -3.94
CA ASN A 99 16.52 -13.24 -3.55
C ASN A 99 16.29 -13.40 -2.02
N ASP A 100 15.93 -12.33 -1.31
CA ASP A 100 15.64 -12.36 0.13
C ASP A 100 14.16 -12.75 0.38
N ILE A 101 13.89 -14.05 0.27
CA ILE A 101 12.53 -14.63 0.35
C ILE A 101 11.83 -14.29 1.67
N SER A 102 12.55 -14.31 2.79
CA SER A 102 11.99 -14.02 4.11
C SER A 102 11.52 -12.57 4.22
N SER A 103 12.35 -11.63 3.77
CA SER A 103 12.02 -10.21 3.75
C SER A 103 10.83 -9.90 2.83
N ILE A 104 10.78 -10.51 1.64
CA ILE A 104 9.65 -10.36 0.70
C ILE A 104 8.33 -10.78 1.37
N LYS A 105 8.29 -11.98 1.97
CA LYS A 105 7.08 -12.49 2.62
C LYS A 105 6.60 -11.60 3.76
N ILE A 106 7.53 -11.09 4.57
CA ILE A 106 7.20 -10.19 5.70
C ILE A 106 6.64 -8.87 5.18
N GLN A 107 7.31 -8.24 4.23
CA GLN A 107 6.87 -6.96 3.68
C GLN A 107 5.50 -7.07 3.00
N LEU A 108 5.29 -8.07 2.15
CA LEU A 108 4.00 -8.31 1.48
C LEU A 108 2.85 -8.47 2.48
N ARG A 109 3.07 -9.24 3.56
CA ARG A 109 2.07 -9.42 4.62
C ARG A 109 1.75 -8.11 5.34
N LYS A 110 2.78 -7.32 5.67
CA LYS A 110 2.58 -6.02 6.33
C LYS A 110 1.88 -5.01 5.42
N ILE A 111 2.26 -4.93 4.13
CA ILE A 111 1.61 -4.06 3.14
C ILE A 111 0.13 -4.43 3.00
N LYS A 112 -0.16 -5.73 2.90
CA LYS A 112 -1.54 -6.22 2.83
C LYS A 112 -2.32 -5.83 4.10
N LEU A 113 -1.78 -6.11 5.28
CA LEU A 113 -2.43 -5.76 6.56
C LEU A 113 -2.69 -4.25 6.66
N PHE A 114 -1.74 -3.43 6.26
CA PHE A 114 -1.87 -1.98 6.22
C PHE A 114 -3.04 -1.55 5.32
N LEU A 115 -3.11 -2.08 4.09
CA LEU A 115 -4.17 -1.77 3.13
C LEU A 115 -5.54 -2.24 3.59
N ASP A 116 -5.62 -3.45 4.15
CA ASP A 116 -6.86 -4.02 4.72
C ASP A 116 -7.38 -3.13 5.86
N ALA A 117 -6.50 -2.72 6.79
CA ALA A 117 -6.84 -1.84 7.89
C ALA A 117 -7.25 -0.44 7.42
N LEU A 118 -6.56 0.11 6.41
CA LEU A 118 -6.87 1.43 5.84
C LEU A 118 -8.28 1.44 5.22
N VAL A 119 -8.65 0.39 4.49
CA VAL A 119 -10.00 0.20 3.94
C VAL A 119 -11.05 0.11 5.06
N ALA A 120 -10.75 -0.59 6.16
CA ALA A 120 -11.65 -0.72 7.29
C ALA A 120 -11.91 0.62 7.99
N PHE A 121 -10.86 1.38 8.33
CA PHE A 121 -11.01 2.64 9.06
C PHE A 121 -11.69 3.75 8.24
N THR A 122 -11.45 3.80 6.93
CA THR A 122 -12.15 4.75 6.05
C THR A 122 -13.61 4.38 5.80
N SER A 123 -13.99 3.12 6.02
CA SER A 123 -15.38 2.66 5.95
C SER A 123 -16.18 3.07 7.19
N LEU A 124 -15.58 3.02 8.38
CA LEU A 124 -16.22 3.31 9.67
C LEU A 124 -16.57 4.81 9.86
N LYS A 125 -15.73 5.73 9.40
CA LYS A 125 -15.88 7.18 9.64
C LYS A 125 -17.09 7.89 9.00
N ARG A 126 -17.91 7.19 8.20
CA ARG A 126 -19.04 7.78 7.48
C ARG A 126 -20.41 7.18 7.86
N GLY A 127 -20.45 6.28 8.84
CA GLY A 127 -21.67 5.61 9.31
C GLY A 127 -22.05 5.96 10.75
N GLY A 128 -21.49 7.03 11.31
CA GLY A 128 -21.82 7.59 12.62
C GLY A 128 -22.14 9.07 12.51
#